data_AF-A0A815D069-F1
#
_entry.id   AF-A0A815D069-F1
#
_cell.length_a   1.000
_cell.length_b   1.000
_cell.length_c   1.000
_cell.angle_alpha   90.00
_cell.angle_beta   90.00
_cell.angle_gamma   90.00
#
_symmetry.space_group_name_H-M   'P 1'
#
loop_
_entity.id
_entity.type
_entity.pdbx_description
1 polymer ?
#
loop_
_entity_poly.entity_id
_entity_poly.type
_entity_poly.pdbx_seq_one_letter_code
_entity_poly.pdbx_strand_id
1 'polypeptide(L)'
;MLKRFANHELGESASRRVGYHSKADYAKSSRAMCHGCDEKIEQNQLRIALMLQDEEGYKSTAWNHFDCFWKHPETRKLEGPHEIYDFRTLKRADQQRIVKAFEELNVRKAAATKQRKNRQETKKKKVKRI
;
A
#
# COMPACT_ATOMS: atom_id res chain seq x y z
N MET A 1 -2.14 -6.45 -15.75
CA MET A 1 -2.57 -5.42 -14.74
C MET A 1 -2.19 -5.92 -13.35
N LEU A 2 -1.25 -5.28 -12.64
CA LEU A 2 -0.74 -5.78 -11.33
C LEU A 2 -1.86 -5.81 -10.28
N LYS A 3 -2.16 -6.98 -9.70
CA LYS A 3 -3.23 -7.19 -8.71
C LYS A 3 -2.66 -7.85 -7.44
N ARG A 4 -3.16 -7.47 -6.26
CA ARG A 4 -2.96 -8.22 -5.01
C ARG A 4 -3.83 -9.48 -5.07
N PHE A 5 -3.22 -10.67 -5.14
CA PHE A 5 -3.93 -11.95 -5.03
C PHE A 5 -4.02 -12.41 -3.57
N ALA A 6 -5.05 -13.18 -3.26
CA ALA A 6 -5.29 -13.74 -1.93
C ALA A 6 -4.41 -14.98 -1.68
N ASN A 7 -3.98 -15.20 -0.44
CA ASN A 7 -3.02 -16.27 -0.08
C ASN A 7 -3.54 -17.70 -0.33
N HIS A 8 -4.84 -17.92 -0.53
CA HIS A 8 -5.45 -19.25 -0.68
C HIS A 8 -5.43 -19.81 -2.12
N GLU A 9 -4.98 -19.03 -3.12
CA GLU A 9 -5.02 -19.45 -4.53
C GLU A 9 -3.70 -20.08 -5.05
N LEU A 10 -2.74 -20.43 -4.18
CA LEU A 10 -1.36 -20.70 -4.61
C LEU A 10 -0.88 -22.12 -4.20
N GLY A 11 -0.59 -22.95 -5.20
CA GLY A 11 -0.04 -24.31 -5.02
C GLY A 11 1.40 -24.36 -4.49
N GLU A 12 1.86 -25.57 -4.20
CA GLU A 12 3.15 -25.88 -3.57
C GLU A 12 4.31 -25.98 -4.58
N SER A 13 5.06 -24.89 -4.77
CA SER A 13 6.46 -25.01 -5.23
C SER A 13 7.29 -23.78 -4.80
N ALA A 14 8.01 -23.99 -3.70
CA ALA A 14 9.19 -23.34 -3.11
C ALA A 14 9.59 -21.85 -3.32
N SER A 15 9.11 -21.09 -4.31
CA SER A 15 9.56 -19.71 -4.64
C SER A 15 8.50 -18.60 -4.46
N ARG A 16 7.30 -18.94 -3.95
CA ARG A 16 6.15 -18.00 -3.80
C ARG A 16 6.07 -17.28 -2.43
N ARG A 17 7.08 -17.43 -1.57
CA ARG A 17 7.02 -17.18 -0.11
C ARG A 17 7.31 -15.74 0.33
N VAL A 18 6.71 -14.74 -0.30
CA VAL A 18 6.58 -13.43 0.37
C VAL A 18 5.18 -13.36 0.96
N GLY A 19 5.05 -13.75 2.23
CA GLY A 19 3.80 -13.81 3.00
C GLY A 19 3.28 -12.46 3.48
N TYR A 20 3.93 -11.37 3.08
CA TYR A 20 3.53 -10.00 3.40
C TYR A 20 3.22 -9.21 2.12
N HIS A 21 2.31 -8.25 2.21
CA HIS A 21 1.95 -7.37 1.09
C HIS A 21 2.77 -6.09 1.06
N SER A 22 3.33 -5.70 2.20
CA SER A 22 4.12 -4.49 2.34
C SER A 22 5.26 -4.72 3.31
N LYS A 23 6.39 -4.04 3.09
CA LYS A 23 7.58 -4.12 3.94
C LYS A 23 8.21 -2.75 4.09
N ALA A 24 8.60 -2.38 5.29
CA ALA A 24 9.40 -1.18 5.53
C ALA A 24 10.85 -1.55 5.85
N ASP A 25 11.80 -0.73 5.38
CA ASP A 25 13.22 -0.89 5.69
C ASP A 25 13.93 0.46 5.51
N TYR A 26 15.13 0.58 6.08
CA TYR A 26 16.05 1.65 5.70
C TYR A 26 16.84 1.22 4.47
N ALA A 27 16.95 2.11 3.49
CA ALA A 27 17.65 1.80 2.24
C ALA A 27 19.12 1.44 2.50
N LYS A 28 19.52 0.19 2.25
CA LYS A 28 20.91 -0.25 2.41
C LYS A 28 21.89 0.40 1.42
N SER A 29 21.38 0.89 0.28
CA SER A 29 22.12 1.62 -0.75
C SER A 29 21.17 2.46 -1.60
N SER A 30 21.70 3.40 -2.37
CA SER A 30 20.95 4.30 -3.27
C SER A 30 20.63 3.72 -4.66
N ARG A 31 20.63 2.38 -4.78
CA ARG A 31 20.34 1.68 -6.05
C ARG A 31 18.86 1.51 -6.35
N ALA A 32 17.99 1.70 -5.35
CA ALA A 32 16.55 1.56 -5.54
C ALA A 32 15.95 2.85 -6.09
N MET A 33 15.04 2.71 -7.05
CA MET A 33 14.23 3.78 -7.61
C MET A 33 12.83 3.72 -6.99
N CYS A 34 12.25 4.89 -6.71
CA CYS A 34 10.91 5.01 -6.17
C CYS A 34 9.88 4.82 -7.29
N HIS A 35 9.00 3.84 -7.15
CA HIS A 35 7.96 3.56 -8.15
C HIS A 35 6.84 4.61 -8.24
N GLY A 36 6.81 5.57 -7.32
CA GLY A 36 5.78 6.62 -7.29
C GLY A 36 6.22 7.97 -7.86
N CYS A 37 7.53 8.22 -7.96
CA CYS A 37 8.07 9.47 -8.50
C CYS A 37 9.30 9.28 -9.42
N ASP A 38 9.72 8.03 -9.66
CA ASP A 38 10.85 7.65 -10.51
C ASP A 38 12.21 8.25 -10.09
N GLU A 39 12.30 8.79 -8.87
CA GLU A 39 13.54 9.30 -8.28
C GLU A 39 14.27 8.22 -7.47
N LYS A 40 15.59 8.39 -7.30
CA LYS A 40 16.40 7.49 -6.46
C LYS A 40 16.00 7.61 -4.99
N ILE A 41 16.10 6.49 -4.28
CA ILE A 41 15.91 6.43 -2.83
C ILE A 41 17.30 6.44 -2.19
N GLU A 42 17.60 7.45 -1.38
CA GLU A 42 18.93 7.61 -0.79
C GLU A 42 19.25 6.55 0.25
N GLN A 43 20.54 6.26 0.45
CA GLN A 43 20.99 5.34 1.48
C GLN A 43 20.57 5.83 2.86
N ASN A 44 20.18 4.90 3.74
CA ASN A 44 19.65 5.12 5.08
C ASN A 44 18.31 5.86 5.14
N GLN A 45 17.69 6.19 4.01
CA GLN A 45 16.34 6.76 3.96
C GLN A 45 15.29 5.68 4.24
N LEU A 46 14.23 6.02 4.99
CA LEU A 46 13.07 5.16 5.17
C LEU A 46 12.36 4.94 3.84
N ARG A 47 12.16 3.69 3.47
CA ARG A 47 11.41 3.28 2.28
C ARG A 47 10.42 2.18 2.61
N ILE A 48 9.35 2.12 1.84
CA ILE A 48 8.30 1.11 1.99
C ILE A 48 8.07 0.45 0.64
N ALA A 49 8.12 -0.88 0.61
CA ALA A 49 7.83 -1.68 -0.57
C ALA A 49 6.38 -2.15 -0.59
N LEU A 50 5.79 -2.17 -1.78
CA LEU A 50 4.61 -2.96 -2.11
C LEU A 50 5.08 -4.25 -2.78
N MET A 51 4.54 -5.38 -2.33
CA MET A 51 4.75 -6.67 -3.00
C MET A 51 3.70 -6.80 -4.11
N LEU A 52 4.11 -6.56 -5.34
CA LEU A 52 3.24 -6.60 -6.51
C LEU A 52 3.41 -7.95 -7.19
N GLN A 53 2.29 -8.60 -7.48
CA GLN A 53 2.28 -9.90 -8.15
C GLN A 53 1.95 -9.71 -9.63
N ASP A 54 2.71 -10.39 -10.49
CA ASP A 54 2.43 -10.47 -11.92
C ASP A 54 1.39 -11.55 -12.25
N GLU A 55 1.10 -11.71 -13.53
CA GLU A 55 0.10 -12.67 -14.02
C GLU A 55 0.60 -14.12 -13.94
N GLU A 56 1.93 -14.32 -13.90
CA GLU A 56 2.59 -15.62 -13.73
C GLU A 56 2.70 -16.03 -12.25
N GLY A 57 2.43 -15.11 -11.32
CA GLY A 57 2.41 -15.33 -9.89
C GLY A 57 3.70 -14.99 -9.17
N TYR A 58 4.68 -14.37 -9.84
CA TYR A 58 5.87 -13.84 -9.19
C TYR A 58 5.57 -12.54 -8.46
N LYS A 59 6.04 -12.46 -7.21
CA LYS A 59 5.97 -11.24 -6.40
C LYS A 59 7.27 -10.46 -6.55
N SER A 60 7.16 -9.23 -7.04
CA SER A 60 8.25 -8.27 -7.16
C SER A 60 8.11 -7.15 -6.13
N THR A 61 9.25 -6.61 -5.67
CA THR A 61 9.28 -5.53 -4.69
C THR A 61 9.26 -4.17 -5.39
N ALA A 62 8.15 -3.44 -5.28
CA ALA A 62 8.08 -2.05 -5.72
C ALA A 62 8.44 -1.13 -4.56
N TRP A 63 9.69 -0.66 -4.50
CA TRP A 63 10.15 0.28 -3.48
C TRP A 63 9.60 1.68 -3.72
N ASN A 64 9.20 2.36 -2.64
CA ASN A 64 8.70 3.72 -2.68
C ASN A 64 9.32 4.54 -1.54
N HIS A 65 9.49 5.84 -1.75
CA HIS A 65 9.67 6.77 -0.63
C HIS A 65 8.45 6.69 0.29
N PHE A 66 8.65 7.03 1.57
CA PHE A 66 7.58 7.05 2.57
C PHE A 66 6.33 7.81 2.09
N ASP A 67 6.49 9.03 1.57
CA ASP A 67 5.34 9.86 1.18
C ASP A 67 4.68 9.38 -0.13
N CYS A 68 5.45 8.76 -1.02
CA CYS A 68 4.96 8.20 -2.28
C CYS A 68 4.11 6.94 -2.05
N PHE A 69 4.47 6.13 -1.06
CA PHE A 69 3.74 4.91 -0.71
C PHE A 69 2.25 5.15 -0.45
N TRP A 70 1.90 6.22 0.27
CA TRP A 70 0.50 6.55 0.63
C TRP A 70 -0.35 7.03 -0.55
N LYS A 71 0.26 7.37 -1.69
CA LYS A 71 -0.45 7.77 -2.91
C LYS A 71 -0.90 6.56 -3.72
N HIS A 72 -0.25 5.41 -3.55
CA HIS A 72 -0.55 4.22 -4.33
C HIS A 72 -1.94 3.64 -3.98
N PRO A 73 -2.76 3.23 -4.97
CA PRO A 73 -4.11 2.71 -4.72
C PRO A 73 -4.13 1.47 -3.81
N GLU A 74 -3.14 0.58 -3.95
CA GLU A 74 -3.06 -0.66 -3.16
C GLU A 74 -2.84 -0.40 -1.66
N THR A 75 -2.28 0.76 -1.30
CA THR A 75 -2.09 1.18 0.09
C THR A 75 -3.43 1.42 0.80
N ARG A 76 -4.48 1.79 0.04
CA ARG A 76 -5.84 1.95 0.59
C ARG A 76 -6.47 0.65 1.05
N LYS A 77 -5.93 -0.50 0.65
CA LYS A 77 -6.42 -1.82 1.08
C LYS A 77 -5.81 -2.29 2.40
N LEU A 78 -4.76 -1.62 2.89
CA LEU A 78 -4.16 -1.94 4.19
C LEU A 78 -5.08 -1.45 5.32
N GLU A 79 -5.24 -2.26 6.36
CA GLU A 79 -6.08 -1.96 7.52
C GLU A 79 -5.31 -1.29 8.65
N GLY A 80 -4.01 -1.58 8.79
CA GLY A 80 -3.20 -0.91 9.80
C GLY A 80 -1.69 -1.14 9.71
N PRO A 81 -0.92 -0.50 10.62
CA PRO A 81 0.55 -0.58 10.66
C PRO A 81 1.11 -2.00 10.79
N HIS A 82 0.35 -2.90 11.40
CA HIS A 82 0.75 -4.29 11.63
C HIS A 82 0.86 -5.12 10.34
N GLU A 83 0.25 -4.68 9.23
CA GLU A 83 0.41 -5.32 7.92
C GLU A 83 1.74 -4.99 7.24
N ILE A 84 2.46 -3.97 7.72
CA ILE A 84 3.77 -3.61 7.20
C ILE A 84 4.81 -4.51 7.88
N TYR A 85 5.40 -5.40 7.09
CA TYR A 85 6.50 -6.25 7.54
C TYR A 85 7.69 -5.40 7.99
N ASP A 86 8.37 -5.85 9.04
CA ASP A 86 9.45 -5.15 9.74
C ASP A 86 9.07 -3.81 10.39
N PHE A 87 7.78 -3.47 10.52
CA PHE A 87 7.34 -2.23 11.19
C PHE A 87 7.94 -2.06 12.60
N ARG A 88 7.99 -3.13 13.39
CA ARG A 88 8.48 -3.09 14.79
C ARG A 88 10.00 -2.91 14.90
N THR A 89 10.76 -3.12 13.83
CA THR A 89 12.23 -2.99 13.83
C THR A 89 12.68 -1.56 13.50
N LEU A 90 11.76 -0.71 13.02
CA LEU A 90 12.03 0.69 12.71
C LEU A 90 12.29 1.52 13.98
N LYS A 91 12.90 2.70 13.82
CA LYS A 91 13.03 3.68 14.92
C LYS A 91 11.65 4.13 15.39
N ARG A 92 11.51 4.44 16.68
CA ARG A 92 10.22 4.88 17.26
C ARG A 92 9.60 6.09 16.56
N ALA A 93 10.42 7.06 16.14
CA ALA A 93 9.94 8.22 15.40
C ALA A 93 9.28 7.82 14.07
N ASP A 94 9.86 6.87 13.34
CA ASP A 94 9.31 6.37 12.07
C ASP A 94 8.08 5.47 12.30
N GLN A 95 8.06 4.71 13.39
CA GLN A 95 6.86 3.95 13.79
C GLN A 95 5.67 4.89 14.02
N GLN A 96 5.86 5.98 14.77
CA GLN A 96 4.84 6.99 15.00
C GLN A 96 4.40 7.67 13.69
N ARG A 97 5.34 7.96 12.80
CA ARG A 97 5.06 8.56 11.49
C ARG A 97 4.15 7.66 10.63
N ILE A 98 4.40 6.34 10.63
CA ILE A 98 3.54 5.36 9.94
C ILE A 98 2.15 5.29 10.58
N VAL A 99 2.06 5.24 11.92
CA VAL A 99 0.77 5.20 12.63
C VAL A 99 -0.09 6.41 12.26
N LYS A 100 0.49 7.62 12.32
CA LYS A 100 -0.19 8.85 11.94
C LYS A 100 -0.65 8.83 10.47
N ALA A 101 0.18 8.31 9.56
CA ALA A 101 -0.19 8.20 8.16
C ALA A 101 -1.39 7.23 7.93
N PHE A 102 -1.51 6.17 8.74
CA PHE A 102 -2.68 5.29 8.72
C PHE A 102 -3.95 5.98 9.23
N GLU A 103 -3.85 6.80 10.28
CA GLU A 103 -4.96 7.61 10.77
C GLU A 103 -5.48 8.56 9.69
N GLU A 104 -4.55 9.29 9.03
CA GLU A 104 -4.88 10.17 7.91
C GLU A 104 -5.51 9.41 6.73
N LEU A 105 -4.99 8.22 6.42
CA LEU A 105 -5.54 7.35 5.38
C LEU A 105 -6.98 6.93 5.72
N ASN A 106 -7.26 6.58 6.97
CA ASN A 106 -8.59 6.16 7.43
C ASN A 106 -9.60 7.33 7.37
N VAL A 107 -9.17 8.55 7.72
CA VAL A 107 -9.98 9.76 7.52
C VAL A 107 -10.32 9.94 6.04
N ARG A 108 -9.35 9.78 5.13
CA ARG A 108 -9.57 9.85 3.67
C ARG A 108 -10.54 8.77 3.18
N LYS A 109 -10.44 7.53 3.67
CA LYS A 109 -11.38 6.42 3.34
C LYS A 109 -12.81 6.73 3.79
N ALA A 110 -12.98 7.29 4.99
CA ALA A 110 -14.29 7.68 5.52
C ALA A 110 -14.94 8.79 4.69
N ALA A 111 -14.16 9.80 4.29
CA ALA A 111 -14.63 10.89 3.43
C ALA A 111 -15.07 10.38 2.04
N ALA A 112 -14.29 9.50 1.41
CA ALA A 112 -14.61 8.92 0.11
C ALA A 112 -15.92 8.09 0.14
N THR A 113 -16.18 7.39 1.26
CA THR A 113 -17.42 6.62 1.45
C THR A 113 -18.65 7.53 1.52
N LYS A 114 -18.56 8.66 2.24
CA LYS A 114 -19.65 9.64 2.32
C LYS A 114 -20.00 10.24 0.95
N GLN A 115 -19.00 10.59 0.14
CA GLN A 115 -19.22 11.10 -1.22
C GLN A 115 -19.91 10.08 -2.14
N ARG A 116 -19.50 8.80 -2.08
CA ARG A 116 -20.12 7.73 -2.89
C ARG A 116 -21.60 7.54 -2.55
N LYS A 117 -21.97 7.55 -1.26
CA LYS A 117 -23.37 7.43 -0.81
C LYS A 117 -24.21 8.61 -1.31
N ASN A 118 -23.72 9.83 -1.16
CA ASN A 118 -24.43 11.04 -1.59
C ASN A 118 -24.65 11.08 -3.13
N ARG A 119 -23.68 10.60 -3.92
CA ARG A 119 -23.80 10.47 -5.38
C ARG A 119 -24.79 9.38 -5.82
N GLN A 120 -24.98 8.33 -5.03
CA GLN A 120 -25.95 7.26 -5.32
C GLN A 120 -27.38 7.69 -4.95
N GLU A 121 -27.55 8.43 -3.87
CA GLU A 121 -28.85 8.97 -3.44
C GLU A 121 -29.40 10.01 -4.44
N THR A 122 -28.55 10.90 -4.94
CA THR A 122 -28.91 11.89 -5.98
C THR A 122 -29.31 11.23 -7.31
N LYS A 123 -28.63 10.14 -7.71
CA LYS A 123 -29.00 9.37 -8.91
C LYS A 123 -30.33 8.64 -8.76
N LYS A 124 -30.59 8.00 -7.61
CA LYS A 124 -31.89 7.32 -7.33
C LYS A 124 -33.07 8.29 -7.35
N LYS A 125 -32.92 9.51 -6.81
CA LYS A 125 -33.96 10.56 -6.84
C LYS A 125 -34.26 11.07 -8.26
N LYS A 126 -33.29 11.05 -9.18
CA LYS A 126 -33.46 11.49 -10.58
C LYS A 126 -34.17 10.44 -11.44
N VAL A 127 -33.90 9.15 -11.20
CA VAL A 127 -34.55 8.04 -11.94
C VAL A 127 -36.02 7.85 -11.55
N LYS A 128 -36.39 8.15 -10.30
CA LYS A 128 -37.77 7.97 -9.77
C LYS A 128 -38.74 9.10 -10.16
N ARG A 129 -38.30 10.06 -10.99
CA ARG A 129 -39.03 11.27 -11.40
C ARG A 129 -39.42 11.27 -12.89
N ILE A 130 -39.21 10.15 -13.58
CA ILE A 130 -39.62 9.87 -14.97
C ILE A 130 -40.66 8.76 -14.89
#